data_AF-X6JXL7-F1
#
_entry.id   AF-X6JXL7-F1
#
_cell.length_a   1.000
_cell.length_b   1.000
_cell.length_c   1.000
_cell.angle_alpha   90.00
_cell.angle_beta   90.00
_cell.angle_gamma   90.00
#
_symmetry.space_group_name_H-M   'P 1'
#
loop_
_entity.id
_entity.type
_entity.pdbx_description
1 polymer ?
#
loop_
_entity_poly.entity_id
_entity_poly.type
_entity_poly.pdbx_seq_one_letter_code
_entity_poly.pdbx_strand_id
1 'polypeptide(L)'
;MKRDGDGLPLFDWQQPVVTVIVFPMVKRVGRIRDVAAKMLDKPTDRAATFYRDQVTDHLLRSFARVGISEEKQDEQIGAFWSAVDAEMTRLTYRGSRPGGNAA
;
A
#
# COMPACT_ATOMS: atom_id res chain seq x y z
N MET A 1 37.00 3.19 -49.48
CA MET A 1 36.94 3.29 -48.00
C MET A 1 35.50 3.08 -47.57
N LYS A 2 35.16 1.87 -47.09
CA LYS A 2 33.91 1.65 -46.38
C LYS A 2 34.09 2.17 -44.96
N ARG A 3 33.09 2.87 -44.42
CA ARG A 3 33.16 3.45 -43.07
C ARG A 3 32.87 2.33 -42.07
N ASP A 4 33.78 2.11 -41.13
CA ASP A 4 33.68 1.06 -40.09
C ASP A 4 32.65 1.40 -38.99
N GLY A 5 31.63 2.21 -39.29
CA GLY A 5 30.68 2.74 -38.31
C GLY A 5 29.28 2.10 -38.34
N ASP A 6 28.98 1.29 -39.35
CA ASP A 6 27.60 0.90 -39.69
C ASP A 6 27.06 -0.31 -38.87
N GLY A 7 27.69 -0.65 -37.74
CA GLY A 7 27.33 -1.85 -36.96
C GLY A 7 27.74 -1.83 -35.50
N LEU A 8 27.83 -0.65 -34.87
CA LEU A 8 28.15 -0.55 -33.45
C LEU A 8 26.87 -0.85 -32.63
N PRO A 9 26.82 -1.97 -31.88
CA PRO A 9 25.61 -2.42 -31.16
C PRO A 9 25.15 -1.45 -30.06
N LEU A 10 25.96 -0.44 -29.74
CA LEU A 10 25.61 0.65 -28.84
C LEU A 10 24.49 1.54 -29.41
N PHE A 11 24.41 1.70 -30.74
CA PHE A 11 23.36 2.51 -31.39
C PHE A 11 22.10 1.69 -31.74
N ASP A 12 22.21 0.36 -31.73
CA ASP A 12 21.08 -0.58 -31.90
C ASP A 12 20.42 -0.96 -30.56
N TRP A 13 20.88 -0.38 -29.45
CA TRP A 13 20.32 -0.63 -28.13
C TRP A 13 18.91 -0.03 -28.02
N GLN A 14 17.91 -0.89 -28.09
CA GLN A 14 16.54 -0.54 -27.70
C GLN A 14 16.43 -0.58 -26.18
N GLN A 15 16.00 0.54 -25.58
CA GLN A 15 15.71 0.57 -24.15
C GLN A 15 14.73 -0.56 -23.80
N PRO A 16 15.08 -1.45 -22.86
CA PRO A 16 14.17 -2.50 -22.45
C PRO A 16 12.93 -1.87 -21.82
N VAL A 17 11.76 -2.45 -22.08
CA VAL A 17 10.50 -2.02 -21.46
C VAL A 17 10.60 -2.29 -19.96
N VAL A 18 10.79 -1.23 -19.18
CA VAL A 18 10.91 -1.33 -17.71
C VAL A 18 9.52 -1.28 -17.10
N THR A 19 9.19 -2.28 -16.28
CA THR A 19 7.94 -2.30 -15.50
C THR A 19 8.25 -2.08 -14.03
N VAL A 20 7.61 -1.08 -13.41
CA VAL A 20 7.77 -0.83 -11.98
C VAL A 20 6.84 -1.75 -11.18
N ILE A 21 7.43 -2.56 -10.29
CA ILE A 21 6.71 -3.45 -9.39
C ILE A 21 6.86 -2.91 -7.97
N VAL A 22 5.76 -2.42 -7.38
CA VAL A 22 5.79 -1.98 -5.99
C VAL A 22 5.69 -3.16 -5.03
N PHE A 23 6.30 -2.98 -3.86
CA PHE A 23 6.14 -3.93 -2.77
C PHE A 23 4.66 -4.04 -2.36
N PRO A 24 4.07 -5.26 -2.34
CA PRO A 24 2.65 -5.46 -2.11
C PRO A 24 2.18 -4.84 -0.80
N MET A 25 1.07 -4.11 -0.85
CA MET A 25 0.56 -3.37 0.32
C MET A 25 0.18 -4.28 1.49
N VAL A 26 -0.38 -5.46 1.20
CA VAL A 26 -0.74 -6.48 2.20
C VAL A 26 0.44 -6.99 3.01
N LYS A 27 1.67 -6.87 2.49
CA LYS A 27 2.89 -7.29 3.20
C LYS A 27 3.47 -6.18 4.08
N ARG A 28 2.92 -4.97 4.06
CA ARG A 28 3.38 -3.83 4.88
C ARG A 28 2.77 -3.88 6.28
N VAL A 29 3.00 -4.98 7.00
CA VAL A 29 2.34 -5.32 8.28
C VAL A 29 2.49 -4.22 9.34
N GLY A 30 3.66 -3.59 9.46
CA GLY A 30 3.86 -2.48 10.41
C GLY A 30 2.90 -1.32 10.14
N ARG A 31 2.78 -0.90 8.87
CA ARG A 31 1.87 0.17 8.47
C ARG A 31 0.41 -0.20 8.68
N ILE A 32 0.04 -1.45 8.40
CA ILE A 32 -1.32 -1.96 8.62
C ILE A 32 -1.69 -1.86 10.10
N ARG A 33 -0.81 -2.34 11.00
CA ARG A 33 -1.00 -2.25 12.46
C ARG A 33 -1.14 -0.81 12.94
N ASP A 34 -0.26 0.08 12.49
CA ASP A 34 -0.29 1.48 12.89
C ASP A 34 -1.58 2.18 12.45
N VAL A 35 -2.04 1.94 11.21
CA VAL A 35 -3.26 2.55 10.69
C VAL A 35 -4.48 1.97 11.41
N ALA A 36 -4.55 0.66 11.65
CA ALA A 36 -5.63 0.04 12.40
C ALA A 36 -5.74 0.59 13.84
N ALA A 37 -4.61 0.72 14.55
CA ALA A 37 -4.59 1.32 15.88
C ALA A 37 -5.10 2.77 15.85
N LYS A 38 -4.66 3.58 14.87
CA LYS A 38 -5.10 4.96 14.70
C LYS A 38 -6.55 5.10 14.28
N MET A 39 -7.09 4.15 13.54
CA MET A 39 -8.52 4.08 13.19
C MET A 39 -9.36 3.82 14.44
N LEU A 40 -8.97 2.86 15.27
CA LEU A 40 -9.67 2.54 16.54
C LEU A 40 -9.56 3.66 17.58
N ASP A 41 -8.49 4.45 17.54
CA ASP A 41 -8.29 5.61 18.43
C ASP A 41 -9.16 6.83 18.02
N LYS A 42 -9.81 6.81 16.85
CA LYS A 42 -10.66 7.94 16.44
C LYS A 42 -11.93 8.01 17.29
N PRO A 43 -12.24 9.17 17.89
CA PRO A 43 -13.35 9.30 18.82
C PRO A 43 -14.73 9.30 18.14
N THR A 44 -14.78 9.53 16.83
CA THR A 44 -16.02 9.57 16.05
C THR A 44 -15.83 8.92 14.69
N ASP A 45 -16.91 8.35 14.15
CA ASP A 45 -16.91 7.77 12.81
C ASP A 45 -16.50 8.78 11.74
N ARG A 46 -16.92 10.05 11.90
CA ARG A 46 -16.51 11.14 10.99
C ARG A 46 -15.00 11.37 10.99
N ALA A 47 -14.37 11.32 12.17
CA ALA A 47 -12.92 11.45 12.28
C ALA A 47 -12.19 10.22 11.69
N ALA A 48 -12.77 9.03 11.83
CA ALA A 48 -12.26 7.80 11.21
C ALA A 48 -12.32 7.86 9.68
N THR A 49 -13.46 8.28 9.11
CA THR A 49 -13.62 8.46 7.66
C THR A 49 -12.62 9.48 7.11
N PHE A 50 -12.52 10.65 7.74
CA PHE A 50 -11.57 11.67 7.30
C PHE A 50 -10.12 11.17 7.35
N TYR A 51 -9.75 10.41 8.39
CA TYR A 51 -8.43 9.80 8.48
C TYR A 51 -8.19 8.73 7.40
N ARG A 52 -9.21 7.91 7.10
CA ARG A 52 -9.17 6.93 6.00
C ARG A 52 -8.92 7.61 4.65
N ASP A 53 -9.60 8.72 4.39
CA ASP A 53 -9.44 9.48 3.15
C ASP A 53 -8.02 10.06 3.04
N GLN A 54 -7.48 10.62 4.13
CA GLN A 54 -6.10 11.12 4.17
C GLN A 54 -5.07 10.03 3.88
N VAL A 55 -5.22 8.85 4.48
CA VAL A 55 -4.33 7.72 4.24
C VAL A 55 -4.43 7.25 2.77
N THR A 56 -5.64 7.22 2.23
CA THR A 56 -5.89 6.82 0.83
C THR A 56 -5.28 7.80 -0.16
N ASP A 57 -5.49 9.11 0.01
CA ASP A 57 -4.89 10.15 -0.84
C ASP A 57 -3.36 10.09 -0.82
N HIS A 58 -2.77 9.86 0.36
CA HIS A 58 -1.32 9.70 0.48
C HIS A 58 -0.80 8.49 -0.32
N LEU A 59 -1.50 7.35 -0.26
CA LEU A 59 -1.14 6.15 -1.02
C LEU A 59 -1.27 6.37 -2.52
N LEU A 60 -2.37 6.96 -2.98
CA LEU A 60 -2.60 7.31 -4.38
C LEU A 60 -1.49 8.20 -4.92
N ARG A 61 -1.14 9.28 -4.21
CA ARG A 61 -0.03 10.17 -4.60
C ARG A 61 1.30 9.42 -4.69
N SER A 62 1.55 8.49 -3.77
CA SER A 62 2.79 7.70 -3.79
C SER A 62 2.86 6.77 -5.01
N PHE A 63 1.73 6.19 -5.42
CA PHE A 63 1.65 5.31 -6.57
C PHE A 63 1.70 6.06 -7.91
N ALA A 64 0.98 7.19 -7.99
CA ALA A 64 1.02 8.07 -9.14
C ALA A 64 2.45 8.57 -9.41
N ARG A 65 3.20 8.93 -8.36
CA ARG A 65 4.61 9.34 -8.47
C ARG A 65 5.52 8.26 -9.06
N VAL A 66 5.18 6.99 -8.85
CA VAL A 66 5.96 5.83 -9.27
C VAL A 66 5.44 5.25 -10.60
N GLY A 67 4.38 5.85 -11.18
CA GLY A 67 3.86 5.49 -12.50
C GLY A 67 3.00 4.22 -12.53
N ILE A 68 2.37 3.87 -11.41
CA ILE A 68 1.46 2.70 -11.36
C ILE A 68 0.12 3.06 -12.01
N SER A 69 -0.44 2.15 -12.82
CA SER A 69 -1.77 2.31 -13.42
C SER A 69 -2.88 2.37 -12.36
N GLU A 70 -3.94 3.13 -12.61
CA GLU A 70 -5.08 3.31 -11.68
C GLU A 70 -5.68 1.97 -11.23
N GLU A 71 -5.90 1.03 -12.14
CA GLU A 71 -6.39 -0.32 -11.84
C GLU A 71 -5.54 -1.03 -10.75
N LYS A 72 -4.21 -0.94 -10.87
CA LYS A 72 -3.29 -1.53 -9.88
C LYS A 72 -3.29 -0.73 -8.58
N GLN A 73 -3.52 0.59 -8.63
CA GLN A 73 -3.64 1.39 -7.42
C GLN A 73 -4.86 0.94 -6.61
N ASP A 74 -6.01 0.79 -7.26
CA ASP A 74 -7.25 0.35 -6.63
C ASP A 74 -7.14 -1.04 -6.01
N GLU A 75 -6.55 -2.00 -6.74
CA GLU A 75 -6.28 -3.34 -6.21
C GLU A 75 -5.42 -3.29 -4.93
N GLN A 76 -4.31 -2.54 -4.98
CA GLN A 76 -3.38 -2.44 -3.85
C GLN A 76 -4.00 -1.71 -2.65
N ILE A 77 -4.80 -0.66 -2.88
CA ILE A 77 -5.49 0.11 -1.84
C ILE A 77 -6.62 -0.70 -1.22
N GLY A 78 -7.42 -1.39 -2.03
CA GLY A 78 -8.46 -2.29 -1.55
C GLY A 78 -7.89 -3.39 -0.67
N ALA A 79 -6.84 -4.07 -1.15
CA ALA A 79 -6.16 -5.11 -0.37
C ALA A 79 -5.55 -4.58 0.94
N PHE A 80 -5.00 -3.35 0.93
CA PHE A 80 -4.53 -2.68 2.14
C PHE A 80 -5.66 -2.48 3.15
N TRP A 81 -6.79 -1.89 2.75
CA TRP A 81 -7.89 -1.61 3.65
C TRP A 81 -8.57 -2.87 4.19
N SER A 82 -8.69 -3.93 3.38
CA SER A 82 -9.16 -5.23 3.85
C SER A 82 -8.24 -5.81 4.95
N ALA A 83 -6.92 -5.65 4.81
CA ALA A 83 -5.97 -6.08 5.82
C ALA A 83 -6.03 -5.22 7.10
N VAL A 84 -6.26 -3.91 6.96
CA VAL A 84 -6.48 -3.00 8.10
C VAL A 84 -7.75 -3.36 8.86
N ASP A 85 -8.85 -3.68 8.17
CA ASP A 85 -10.11 -4.08 8.79
C ASP A 85 -9.98 -5.40 9.58
N ALA A 86 -9.29 -6.39 9.00
CA ALA A 86 -8.97 -7.63 9.70
C ALA A 86 -8.09 -7.40 10.94
N GLU A 87 -7.13 -6.46 10.86
CA GLU A 87 -6.29 -6.06 11.99
C GLU A 87 -7.09 -5.35 13.09
N MET A 88 -7.97 -4.42 12.73
CA MET A 88 -8.86 -3.73 13.67
C MET A 88 -9.73 -4.75 14.41
N THR A 89 -10.33 -5.69 13.67
CA THR A 89 -11.09 -6.81 14.22
C THR A 89 -10.24 -7.61 15.22
N ARG A 90 -8.98 -7.94 14.89
CA ARG A 90 -8.10 -8.67 15.81
C ARG A 90 -7.82 -7.89 17.11
N LEU A 91 -7.64 -6.57 17.02
CA LEU A 91 -7.35 -5.71 18.16
C LEU A 91 -8.55 -5.60 19.11
N THR A 92 -9.77 -5.44 18.57
CA THR A 92 -11.00 -5.37 19.38
C THR A 92 -11.25 -6.68 20.14
N TYR A 93 -11.03 -7.84 19.51
CA TYR A 93 -11.13 -9.13 20.20
C TYR A 93 -10.05 -9.35 21.28
N ARG A 94 -8.85 -8.78 21.12
CA ARG A 94 -7.81 -8.84 22.16
C ARG A 94 -8.14 -7.99 23.38
N GLY A 95 -8.75 -6.81 23.17
CA GLY A 95 -9.17 -5.90 24.24
C GLY A 95 -10.40 -6.41 25.01
N SER A 96 -11.31 -7.11 24.34
CA SER A 96 -12.56 -7.62 24.95
C SER A 96 -12.43 -8.96 25.66
N ARG A 97 -11.22 -9.45 26.00
CA ARG A 97 -11.10 -10.65 26.84
C ARG A 97 -11.75 -10.39 28.20
N PRO A 98 -12.85 -11.07 28.57
CA PRO A 98 -13.36 -11.04 29.93
C PRO A 98 -12.30 -11.73 30.79
N GLY A 99 -11.62 -10.96 31.64
CA GLY A 99 -10.74 -11.50 32.65
C GLY A 99 -11.56 -12.40 33.56
N GLY A 100 -11.41 -13.72 33.40
CA GLY A 100 -11.85 -14.69 34.39
C GLY A 100 -11.09 -14.42 35.68
N ASN A 101 -11.75 -13.73 36.61
CA ASN A 101 -11.39 -13.74 38.02
C ASN A 101 -11.72 -15.15 38.53
N ALA A 102 -10.77 -16.06 38.43
CA ALA A 102 -10.76 -17.28 39.23
C ALA A 102 -9.90 -16.97 40.47
N ALA A 103 -10.58 -16.50 41.52
CA ALA A 103 -10.09 -16.47 42.88
C ALA A 103 -10.52 -17.74 43.60
#